data_AF-A0A3N6LM43-F1
#
_entry.id   AF-A0A3N6LM43-F1
#
_cell.length_a   1.000
_cell.length_b   1.000
_cell.length_c   1.000
_cell.angle_alpha   90.00
_cell.angle_beta   90.00
_cell.angle_gamma   90.00
#
_symmetry.space_group_name_H-M   'P 1'
#
loop_
_entity.id
_entity.type
_entity.pdbx_description
1 polymer ?
#
loop_
_entity_poly.entity_id
_entity_poly.type
_entity_poly.pdbx_seq_one_letter_code
_entity_poly.pdbx_strand_id
1 'polypeptide(L)' 'MSNDILVAGEALVDFIPVRPGPISAVEGFRRRAGGAPANVAVGLDALAEIVVHWP' A
#
# COMPACT_ATOMS: atom_id res chain seq x y z
N MET A 1 2.97 28.36 -3.96
CA MET A 1 3.84 27.47 -3.18
C MET A 1 3.42 26.06 -3.54
N SER A 2 4.34 25.22 -4.04
CA SER A 2 4.03 23.82 -4.33
C SER A 2 4.00 23.08 -3.00
N ASN A 3 2.85 22.56 -2.59
CA ASN A 3 2.75 21.69 -1.42
C ASN A 3 3.09 20.26 -1.86
N ASP A 4 4.37 20.02 -2.15
CA ASP A 4 4.82 18.69 -2.51
C ASP A 4 4.97 17.87 -1.23
N ILE A 5 4.32 16.71 -1.17
CA ILE A 5 4.36 15.83 -0.01
C ILE A 5 5.30 14.66 -0.30
N LEU A 6 6.37 14.53 0.52
CA LEU A 6 7.26 13.39 0.53
C LEU A 6 6.78 12.35 1.55
N VAL A 7 6.58 11.12 1.10
CA VAL A 7 6.29 9.98 1.97
C VAL A 7 7.43 8.97 1.85
N ALA A 8 8.06 8.65 2.98
CA ALA A 8 9.22 7.77 3.04
C ALA A 8 9.00 6.61 4.00
N GLY A 9 9.49 5.44 3.61
CA GLY A 9 9.50 4.22 4.40
C GLY A 9 9.25 2.99 3.54
N GLU A 10 9.08 1.84 4.17
CA GLU A 10 9.03 0.56 3.46
C GLU A 10 7.69 0.35 2.73
N ALA A 11 7.79 -0.04 1.46
CA ALA A 11 6.68 -0.60 0.69
C ALA A 11 6.67 -2.12 0.84
N LEU A 12 5.48 -2.69 1.04
CA LEU A 12 5.29 -4.13 1.23
C LEU A 12 4.41 -4.71 0.12
N VAL A 13 4.49 -6.03 -0.05
CA VAL A 13 3.52 -6.80 -0.84
C VAL A 13 2.68 -7.62 0.12
N ASP A 14 1.42 -7.22 0.28
CA ASP A 14 0.48 -7.94 1.13
C ASP A 14 -0.08 -9.16 0.37
N PHE A 15 -0.01 -10.33 1.00
CA PHE A 15 -0.61 -11.56 0.51
C PHE A 15 -1.95 -11.77 1.21
N ILE A 16 -3.04 -11.34 0.56
CA ILE A 16 -4.38 -11.42 1.12
C ILE A 16 -5.02 -12.75 0.70
N PRO A 17 -5.50 -13.59 1.63
CA PRO A 17 -6.11 -14.87 1.29
C PRO A 17 -7.34 -14.68 0.39
N VAL A 18 -7.53 -15.56 -0.59
CA VAL A 18 -8.65 -15.46 -1.55
C VAL A 18 -10.03 -15.66 -0.90
N ARG A 19 -10.07 -16.32 0.26
CA ARG A 19 -11.28 -16.54 1.08
C ARG A 19 -10.93 -16.49 2.58
N PRO A 20 -11.88 -16.15 3.47
CA PRO A 20 -11.67 -16.22 4.91
C PRO A 20 -11.33 -17.63 5.41
N GLY A 21 -10.54 -17.72 6.48
CA GLY A 21 -10.18 -18.98 7.14
C GLY A 21 -8.72 -19.01 7.63
N PRO A 22 -8.27 -20.12 8.25
CA PRO A 22 -6.88 -20.31 8.63
C PRO A 22 -5.94 -20.22 7.42
N ILE A 23 -4.81 -19.53 7.55
CA ILE A 23 -3.82 -19.34 6.47
C ILE A 23 -3.30 -20.68 5.92
N SER A 24 -3.17 -21.71 6.77
CA SER A 24 -2.75 -23.05 6.36
C SER A 24 -3.78 -23.79 5.49
N ALA A 25 -5.03 -23.30 5.42
CA ALA A 25 -6.14 -23.96 4.75
C ALA A 25 -6.67 -23.19 3.52
N VAL A 26 -6.04 -22.07 3.15
CA VAL A 26 -6.42 -21.31 1.95
C VAL A 26 -5.60 -21.76 0.75
N GLU A 27 -6.25 -21.84 -0.41
CA GLU A 27 -5.65 -22.35 -1.65
C GLU A 27 -4.77 -21.32 -2.37
N GLY A 28 -4.76 -20.08 -1.91
CA GLY A 28 -3.92 -19.04 -2.50
C GLY A 28 -4.15 -17.65 -1.93
N PHE A 29 -3.36 -16.71 -2.45
CA PHE A 29 -3.31 -15.32 -2.03
C PHE A 29 -3.33 -14.39 -3.23
N ARG A 30 -3.99 -13.23 -3.08
CA ARG A 30 -3.89 -12.10 -4.01
C ARG A 30 -2.84 -11.15 -3.48
N ARG A 31 -1.89 -10.77 -4.35
CA ARG A 31 -0.88 -9.75 -4.06
C ARG A 31 -1.52 -8.37 -4.13
N ARG A 32 -1.22 -7.52 -3.16
CA ARG A 32 -1.57 -6.09 -3.16
C ARG A 32 -0.37 -5.27 -2.74
N ALA A 33 -0.28 -4.03 -3.23
CA ALA A 33 0.62 -3.06 -2.63
C ALA A 33 0.16 -2.78 -1.20
N GLY A 34 1.11 -2.75 -0.27
CA GLY A 34 0.89 -2.50 1.15
C GLY A 34 2.07 -1.73 1.76
N GLY A 35 2.08 -1.63 3.08
CA GLY A 35 3.00 -0.79 3.82
C GLY A 35 2.37 0.56 4.19
N ALA A 36 2.53 0.96 5.45
CA ALA A 36 1.92 2.19 5.95
C ALA A 36 2.31 3.44 5.12
N PRO A 37 3.59 3.63 4.71
CA PRO A 37 3.97 4.75 3.86
C PRO A 37 3.32 4.70 2.47
N ALA A 38 3.32 3.54 1.82
CA ALA A 38 2.69 3.36 0.51
C ALA A 38 1.18 3.65 0.54
N ASN A 39 0.49 3.22 1.61
CA ASN A 39 -0.94 3.49 1.78
C ASN A 39 -1.23 4.99 1.98
N VAL A 40 -0.38 5.72 2.70
CA VAL A 40 -0.50 7.18 2.85
C VAL A 40 -0.27 7.86 1.49
N ALA A 41 0.75 7.44 0.74
CA ALA A 41 1.04 8.00 -0.57
C ALA A 41 -0.13 7.84 -1.55
N VAL A 42 -0.73 6.64 -1.62
CA VAL A 42 -1.91 6.38 -2.45
C VAL A 42 -3.12 7.18 -1.98
N GLY A 43 -3.32 7.33 -0.67
CA GLY A 43 -4.42 8.12 -0.11
C GLY A 43 -4.32 9.61 -0.46
N LEU A 44 -3.11 10.18 -0.41
CA LEU A 44 -2.84 11.56 -0.77
C LEU A 44 -3.01 11.80 -2.28
N ASP A 45 -2.51 10.89 -3.13
CA ASP A 45 -2.70 10.95 -4.59
C ASP A 45 -4.18 10.91 -4.99
N ALA A 46 -4.97 10.04 -4.34
CA ALA A 46 -6.41 9.96 -4.56
C ALA A 46 -7.18 11.23 -4.15
N LEU A 47 -6.60 12.07 -3.28
CA LEU A 47 -7.14 13.36 -2.87
C LEU A 47 -6.65 14.52 -3.76
N ALA A 48 -5.94 14.22 -4.85
CA ALA A 48 -5.30 15.17 -5.79
C ALA A 48 -4.17 16.02 -5.18
N GLU A 49 -3.56 15.55 -4.08
CA GLU A 49 -2.28 16.09 -3.60
C GLU A 49 -1.14 15.45 -4.41
N ILE A 50 -0.13 16.23 -4.82
CA ILE A 50 1.02 15.68 -5.56
C ILE A 50 1.93 14.95 -4.57
N VAL A 51 2.06 13.63 -4.76
CA VAL A 51 2.86 12.77 -3.89
C VAL A 51 4.10 12.26 -4.61
N VAL A 52 5.25 12.38 -3.95
CA VAL A 52 6.52 11.79 -4.38
C VAL A 52 6.89 10.64 -3.45
N HIS A 53 7.09 9.45 -4.03
CA HIS A 53 7.50 8.23 -3.30
C HIS A 53 9.01 8.00 -3.43
N TRP A 54 9.68 7.68 -2.33
CA TRP A 54 11.10 7.35 -2.28
C TRP A 54 11.33 5.94 -1.71
N PRO A 55 12.10 5.07 -2.40
CA PRO A 55 12.35 3.68 -1.98
C PRO A 55 13.29 3.54 -0.78
#